data_AF-A0A1Q3RY66-F1
#
_entry.id   AF-A0A1Q3RY66-F1
#
_cell.length_a   1.000
_cell.length_b   1.000
_cell.length_c   1.000
_cell.angle_alpha   90.00
_cell.angle_beta   90.00
_cell.angle_gamma   90.00
#
_symmetry.space_group_name_H-M   'P 1'
#
loop_
_entity.id
_entity.type
_entity.pdbx_description
1 polymer ?
#
loop_
_entity_poly.entity_id
_entity_poly.type
_entity_poly.pdbx_seq_one_letter_code
_entity_poly.pdbx_strand_id
1 'polypeptide(L)'
;MNNLFLSHFYFVLQLILLSFFYLTILEMKIQRRIVRTCLMGCLFVLGVQYLSDKQLFLKFNLFEIFITSYLLILYSMFHFYNLLNKEKNYYYINTGILIYLFGSTVLFISGNLINTLKLESRNIVWLLNAFLIVVYQLFIFIEWRIRARRNTEDYE
;
A
#
# COMPACT_ATOMS: atom_id res chain seq x y z
N MET A 1 10.63 1.11 21.88
CA MET A 1 11.39 0.07 21.15
C MET A 1 11.80 0.61 19.79
N ASN A 2 13.08 0.55 19.47
CA ASN A 2 13.71 1.23 18.33
C ASN A 2 13.59 0.41 17.03
N ASN A 3 12.36 0.04 16.64
CA ASN A 3 12.08 -0.78 15.44
C ASN A 3 11.78 0.08 14.21
N LEU A 4 12.19 1.35 14.22
CA LEU A 4 11.92 2.29 13.14
C LEU A 4 12.49 1.81 11.82
N PHE A 5 13.71 1.26 11.85
CA PHE A 5 14.37 0.70 10.66
C PHE A 5 13.51 -0.32 9.93
N LEU A 6 12.74 -1.14 10.68
CA LEU A 6 11.85 -2.16 10.12
C LEU A 6 10.73 -1.57 9.25
N SER A 7 10.33 -0.33 9.51
CA SER A 7 9.30 0.35 8.73
C SER A 7 9.72 0.58 7.27
N HIS A 8 11.00 0.86 7.00
CA HIS A 8 11.50 1.03 5.62
C HIS A 8 11.36 -0.28 4.82
N PHE A 9 11.76 -1.40 5.43
CA PHE A 9 11.57 -2.71 4.81
C PHE A 9 10.09 -3.02 4.58
N TYR A 10 9.24 -2.63 5.53
CA TYR A 10 7.80 -2.79 5.37
C TYR A 10 7.27 -2.03 4.14
N PHE A 11 7.57 -0.74 3.99
CA PHE A 11 7.07 0.06 2.86
C PHE A 11 7.64 -0.41 1.51
N VAL A 12 8.94 -0.72 1.44
CA VAL A 12 9.57 -1.22 0.21
C VAL A 12 9.02 -2.59 -0.17
N LEU A 13 8.91 -3.52 0.79
CA LEU A 13 8.36 -4.85 0.55
C LEU A 13 6.89 -4.77 0.13
N GLN A 14 6.11 -3.92 0.80
CA GLN A 14 4.72 -3.65 0.45
C GLN A 14 4.59 -3.13 -0.98
N LEU A 15 5.44 -2.16 -1.39
CA LEU A 15 5.48 -1.67 -2.78
C LEU A 15 5.77 -2.80 -3.76
N ILE A 16 6.78 -3.64 -3.50
CA ILE A 16 7.18 -4.73 -4.39
C ILE A 16 6.05 -5.75 -4.55
N LEU A 17 5.53 -6.27 -3.44
CA LEU A 17 4.50 -7.31 -3.45
C LEU A 17 3.22 -6.84 -4.13
N LEU A 18 2.74 -5.64 -3.78
CA LEU A 18 1.53 -5.09 -4.39
C LEU A 18 1.74 -4.71 -5.85
N SER A 19 2.93 -4.24 -6.24
CA SER A 19 3.24 -4.01 -7.65
C SER A 19 3.15 -5.30 -8.47
N PHE A 20 3.67 -6.42 -7.96
CA PHE A 20 3.53 -7.72 -8.63
C PHE A 20 2.07 -8.19 -8.70
N PHE A 21 1.30 -7.97 -7.64
CA PHE A 21 -0.14 -8.21 -7.64
C PHE A 21 -0.84 -7.41 -8.75
N TYR A 22 -0.58 -6.10 -8.85
CA TYR A 22 -1.15 -5.25 -9.90
C TYR A 22 -0.68 -5.63 -11.31
N LEU A 23 0.58 -6.03 -11.49
CA LEU A 23 1.06 -6.55 -12.78
C LEU A 23 0.31 -7.81 -13.24
N THR A 24 -0.23 -8.58 -12.29
CA THR A 24 -0.99 -9.80 -12.56
C THR A 24 -2.44 -9.49 -12.95
N ILE A 25 -3.11 -8.60 -12.21
CA ILE A 25 -4.56 -8.36 -12.36
C ILE A 25 -4.91 -7.26 -13.39
N LEU A 26 -4.02 -6.30 -13.65
CA LEU A 26 -4.32 -5.21 -14.60
C LEU A 26 -4.41 -5.76 -16.02
N GLU A 27 -5.38 -5.34 -16.82
CA GLU A 27 -5.57 -5.94 -18.14
C GLU A 27 -4.85 -5.17 -19.25
N MET A 28 -4.74 -3.85 -19.10
CA MET A 28 -4.15 -3.00 -20.14
C MET A 28 -2.62 -3.05 -20.12
N LYS A 29 -2.01 -3.33 -21.28
CA LYS A 29 -0.55 -3.39 -21.45
C LYS A 29 0.15 -2.09 -21.02
N ILE A 30 -0.48 -0.94 -21.29
CA ILE A 30 0.07 0.36 -20.90
C ILE A 30 0.13 0.53 -19.37
N GLN A 31 -0.93 0.15 -18.65
CA GLN A 31 -0.94 0.20 -17.17
C GLN A 31 0.14 -0.71 -16.60
N ARG A 32 0.28 -1.94 -17.11
CA ARG A 32 1.35 -2.86 -16.68
C ARG A 32 2.75 -2.29 -16.92
N ARG A 33 2.96 -1.62 -18.06
CA ARG A 33 4.24 -0.95 -18.37
C ARG A 33 4.52 0.19 -17.41
N ILE A 34 3.50 1.01 -17.09
CA ILE A 34 3.61 2.09 -16.10
C ILE A 34 4.00 1.50 -14.74
N VAL A 35 3.28 0.49 -14.23
CA VAL A 35 3.58 -0.17 -12.95
C VAL A 35 5.03 -0.64 -12.88
N ARG A 36 5.51 -1.34 -13.92
CA ARG A 36 6.89 -1.84 -13.96
C ARG A 36 7.92 -0.72 -13.95
N THR A 37 7.71 0.31 -14.76
CA THR A 37 8.64 1.44 -14.89
C THR A 37 8.68 2.26 -13.60
N CYS A 38 7.53 2.54 -13.01
CA CYS A 38 7.41 3.25 -11.74
C CYS A 38 7.98 2.44 -10.57
N LEU A 39 7.78 1.12 -10.52
CA LEU A 39 8.42 0.26 -9.50
C LEU A 39 9.95 0.35 -9.59
N MET A 40 10.52 0.14 -10.78
CA MET A 40 11.97 0.20 -10.98
C MET A 40 12.52 1.59 -10.67
N GLY A 41 11.86 2.65 -11.16
CA GLY A 41 12.25 4.03 -10.89
C GLY A 41 12.18 4.39 -9.41
N CYS A 42 11.12 3.99 -8.71
CA CYS A 42 10.97 4.25 -7.28
C CYS A 42 12.05 3.54 -6.45
N LEU A 43 12.32 2.26 -6.72
CA LEU A 43 13.38 1.52 -6.04
C LEU A 43 14.76 2.12 -6.30
N PHE A 44 15.02 2.57 -7.53
CA PHE A 44 16.25 3.28 -7.87
C PHE A 44 16.39 4.58 -7.10
N VAL A 45 15.36 5.43 -7.08
CA VAL A 45 15.36 6.71 -6.36
C VAL A 45 15.58 6.50 -4.86
N LEU A 46 14.86 5.55 -4.24
CA LEU A 46 15.03 5.24 -2.82
C LEU A 46 16.43 4.67 -2.55
N GLY A 47 16.93 3.78 -3.42
CA GLY A 47 18.29 3.24 -3.32
C GLY A 47 19.35 4.34 -3.32
N VAL A 48 19.28 5.28 -4.27
CA VAL A 48 20.19 6.44 -4.33
C VAL A 48 20.05 7.32 -3.09
N GLN A 49 18.82 7.56 -2.63
CA GLN A 49 18.55 8.35 -1.42
C GLN A 49 19.24 7.75 -0.19
N TYR A 50 19.11 6.43 0.02
CA TYR A 50 19.69 5.72 1.16
C TYR A 50 21.21 5.56 1.09
N LEU A 51 21.78 5.49 -0.13
CA LEU A 51 23.22 5.50 -0.31
C LEU A 51 23.83 6.87 0.00
N SER A 52 23.10 7.95 -0.32
CA SER A 52 23.56 9.33 -0.13
C SER A 52 23.46 9.78 1.33
N ASP A 53 22.37 9.42 2.03
CA ASP A 53 22.18 9.74 3.45
C ASP A 53 21.72 8.51 4.24
N LYS A 54 22.70 7.86 4.89
CA LYS A 54 22.46 6.71 5.75
C LYS A 54 21.67 7.04 7.02
N GLN A 55 21.62 8.31 7.43
CA GLN A 55 20.85 8.71 8.62
C GLN A 55 19.35 8.60 8.40
N LEU A 56 18.89 8.58 7.14
CA LEU A 56 17.50 8.38 6.79
C LEU A 56 16.97 7.00 7.22
N PHE A 57 17.82 6.00 7.41
CA PHE A 57 17.43 4.70 7.97
C PHE A 57 17.11 4.74 9.48
N LEU A 58 17.57 5.78 10.16
CA LEU A 58 17.36 5.98 11.60
C LEU A 58 16.21 6.94 11.89
N LYS A 59 15.53 7.47 10.85
CA LYS A 59 14.45 8.45 10.97
C LYS A 59 13.26 8.07 10.08
N PHE A 60 12.08 8.62 10.38
CA PHE A 60 10.90 8.43 9.55
C PHE A 60 11.09 9.12 8.20
N ASN A 61 11.26 8.35 7.13
CA ASN A 61 11.41 8.89 5.78
C ASN A 61 10.01 9.14 5.17
N LEU A 62 9.47 10.34 5.37
CA LEU A 62 8.14 10.70 4.87
C LEU A 62 8.05 10.65 3.35
N PHE A 63 9.15 10.95 2.66
CA PHE A 63 9.20 10.88 1.21
C PHE A 63 8.99 9.45 0.72
N GLU A 64 9.66 8.48 1.33
CA GLU A 64 9.47 7.05 1.04
C GLU A 64 8.01 6.62 1.27
N ILE A 65 7.44 6.95 2.43
CA ILE A 65 6.05 6.59 2.76
C ILE A 65 5.08 7.15 1.73
N PHE A 66 5.27 8.42 1.37
CA PHE A 66 4.42 9.10 0.41
C PHE A 66 4.57 8.48 -0.99
N ILE A 67 5.78 8.35 -1.52
CA ILE A 67 5.98 7.90 -2.91
C ILE A 67 5.54 6.44 -3.10
N THR A 68 5.85 5.57 -2.14
CA THR A 68 5.46 4.15 -2.20
C THR A 68 3.93 4.00 -2.18
N SER A 69 3.27 4.67 -1.23
CA SER A 69 1.82 4.62 -1.10
C SER A 69 1.09 5.29 -2.27
N TYR A 70 1.59 6.43 -2.73
CA TYR A 70 1.01 7.16 -3.85
C TYR A 70 1.00 6.34 -5.13
N LEU A 71 2.12 5.66 -5.46
CA LEU A 71 2.18 4.76 -6.61
C LEU A 71 1.17 3.62 -6.51
N LEU A 72 1.07 2.98 -5.35
CA LEU A 72 0.12 1.89 -5.13
C LEU A 72 -1.34 2.35 -5.19
N ILE A 73 -1.64 3.56 -4.72
CA ILE A 73 -2.97 4.19 -4.87
C ILE A 73 -3.29 4.37 -6.35
N LEU A 74 -2.34 4.87 -7.17
CA LEU A 74 -2.54 4.99 -8.61
C LEU A 74 -2.80 3.63 -9.28
N TYR A 75 -2.09 2.58 -8.86
CA TYR A 75 -2.31 1.24 -9.39
C TYR A 75 -3.68 0.68 -8.99
N SER A 76 -4.12 0.95 -7.77
CA SER A 76 -5.46 0.60 -7.32
C SER A 76 -6.55 1.29 -8.15
N MET A 77 -6.34 2.57 -8.49
CA MET A 77 -7.24 3.32 -9.37
C MET A 77 -7.26 2.77 -10.80
N PHE A 78 -6.11 2.31 -11.33
CA PHE A 78 -6.07 1.61 -12.61
C PHE A 78 -6.92 0.33 -12.60
N HIS A 79 -6.89 -0.42 -11.49
CA HIS A 79 -7.72 -1.62 -11.36
C HIS A 79 -9.20 -1.26 -11.32
N PHE A 80 -9.60 -0.24 -10.56
CA PHE A 80 -10.99 0.22 -10.57
C PHE A 80 -11.46 0.70 -11.94
N TYR A 81 -10.60 1.38 -12.70
CA TYR A 81 -10.90 1.76 -14.07
C TYR A 81 -11.19 0.55 -14.96
N ASN A 82 -10.38 -0.51 -14.84
CA ASN A 82 -10.61 -1.75 -15.61
C ASN A 82 -11.93 -2.44 -15.24
N LEU A 83 -12.42 -2.26 -14.01
CA LEU A 83 -13.64 -2.88 -13.49
C LEU A 83 -14.93 -2.15 -13.88
N LEU A 84 -14.88 -0.93 -14.42
CA LEU A 84 -16.08 -0.09 -14.66
C LEU A 84 -17.19 -0.77 -15.49
N ASN A 85 -16.84 -1.74 -16.35
CA ASN A 85 -17.79 -2.50 -17.17
C ASN A 85 -17.47 -4.00 -17.21
N LYS A 86 -16.81 -4.53 -16.16
CA LYS A 86 -16.32 -5.92 -16.13
C LYS A 86 -16.70 -6.62 -14.84
N GLU A 87 -16.52 -7.93 -14.81
CA GLU A 87 -16.66 -8.73 -13.59
C GLU A 87 -15.75 -8.18 -12.49
N LYS A 88 -16.29 -8.14 -11.26
CA LYS A 88 -15.66 -7.56 -10.07
C LYS A 88 -14.53 -8.41 -9.50
N ASN A 89 -13.57 -8.80 -10.34
CA ASN A 89 -12.43 -9.60 -9.95
C ASN A 89 -11.50 -8.82 -9.02
N TYR A 90 -11.25 -9.37 -7.83
CA TYR A 90 -10.36 -8.80 -6.81
C TYR A 90 -10.82 -7.43 -6.30
N TYR A 91 -12.11 -7.14 -6.41
CA TYR A 91 -12.70 -5.86 -6.03
C TYR A 91 -12.52 -5.55 -4.55
N TYR A 92 -12.78 -6.51 -3.65
CA TYR A 92 -12.69 -6.26 -2.20
C TYR A 92 -11.24 -6.12 -1.76
N ILE A 93 -10.34 -6.95 -2.28
CA ILE A 93 -8.89 -6.79 -2.03
C ILE A 93 -8.43 -5.41 -2.49
N ASN A 94 -8.75 -4.99 -3.72
CA ASN A 94 -8.36 -3.67 -4.23
C ASN A 94 -8.92 -2.52 -3.39
N THR A 95 -10.16 -2.64 -2.92
CA THR A 95 -10.81 -1.67 -2.04
C THR A 95 -10.10 -1.57 -0.69
N GLY A 96 -9.78 -2.72 -0.08
CA GLY A 96 -9.01 -2.76 1.16
C GLY A 96 -7.63 -2.13 1.02
N ILE A 97 -6.92 -2.43 -0.08
CA ILE A 97 -5.62 -1.82 -0.41
C ILE A 97 -5.76 -0.30 -0.48
N LEU A 98 -6.74 0.22 -1.22
CA LEU A 98 -6.93 1.67 -1.37
C LEU A 98 -7.22 2.36 -0.04
N ILE A 99 -8.18 1.84 0.74
CA ILE A 99 -8.57 2.40 2.04
C ILE A 99 -7.38 2.41 2.99
N TYR A 100 -6.65 1.30 3.06
CA TYR A 100 -5.49 1.17 3.93
C TYR A 100 -4.39 2.17 3.54
N LEU A 101 -3.98 2.21 2.28
CA LEU A 101 -2.90 3.06 1.81
C LEU A 101 -3.24 4.54 1.97
N PHE A 102 -4.45 4.94 1.57
CA PHE A 102 -4.87 6.32 1.68
C PHE A 102 -4.94 6.76 3.15
N GLY A 103 -5.62 5.96 3.99
CA GLY A 103 -5.76 6.25 5.42
C GLY A 103 -4.41 6.29 6.15
N SER A 104 -3.57 5.27 5.97
CA SER A 104 -2.26 5.18 6.63
C SER A 104 -1.31 6.29 6.19
N THR A 105 -1.31 6.67 4.91
CA THR A 105 -0.49 7.80 4.41
C THR A 105 -0.88 9.11 5.07
N VAL A 106 -2.19 9.41 5.14
CA VAL A 106 -2.71 10.61 5.83
C VAL A 106 -2.33 10.58 7.31
N LEU A 107 -2.44 9.42 7.97
CA LEU A 107 -2.07 9.24 9.36
C LEU A 107 -0.58 9.43 9.59
N PHE A 108 0.31 8.92 8.73
CA PHE A 108 1.75 9.06 8.90
C PHE A 108 2.22 10.50 8.67
N ILE A 109 1.67 11.19 7.66
CA ILE A 109 1.95 12.62 7.44
C ILE A 109 1.48 13.44 8.65
N SER A 110 0.24 13.22 9.11
CA SER A 110 -0.31 13.92 10.28
C SER A 110 0.44 13.57 11.56
N GLY A 111 0.83 12.32 11.74
CA GLY A 111 1.55 11.84 12.91
C GLY A 111 2.95 12.42 13.03
N ASN A 112 3.63 12.65 11.90
CA ASN A 112 4.88 13.38 11.90
C ASN A 112 4.68 14.84 12.33
N LEU A 113 3.64 15.51 11.83
CA LEU A 113 3.32 16.89 12.23
C LEU A 113 3.00 16.98 13.73
N ILE A 114 2.18 16.07 14.26
CA ILE A 114 1.85 15.95 15.69
C ILE A 114 3.13 15.81 16.53
N ASN A 115 4.07 14.98 16.08
CA ASN A 115 5.35 14.77 16.76
C ASN A 115 6.25 16.01 16.70
N THR A 116 6.30 16.72 15.58
CA THR A 116 7.03 17.99 15.44
C THR A 116 6.45 19.08 16.35
N LEU A 117 5.12 19.12 16.49
CA LEU A 117 4.40 20.06 17.36
C LEU A 117 4.32 19.62 18.83
N LYS A 118 4.90 18.47 19.20
CA LYS A 118 4.92 17.89 20.56
C LYS A 118 3.53 17.78 21.21
N LEU A 119 2.50 17.47 20.43
CA LEU A 119 1.15 17.28 20.97
C LEU A 119 1.04 15.91 21.68
N GLU A 120 0.28 15.86 22.77
CA GLU A 120 0.14 14.66 23.62
C GLU A 120 -0.57 13.48 22.93
N SER A 121 -1.17 13.69 21.76
CA SER A 121 -2.01 12.73 21.04
C SER A 121 -1.24 11.67 20.23
N ARG A 122 0.06 11.47 20.46
CA ARG A 122 0.91 10.54 19.69
C ARG A 122 0.34 9.12 19.58
N ASN A 123 -0.34 8.62 20.61
CA ASN A 123 -0.87 7.26 20.65
C ASN A 123 -2.06 7.04 19.68
N ILE A 124 -2.79 8.10 19.32
CA ILE A 124 -3.97 7.96 18.46
C ILE A 124 -3.61 7.56 17.04
N VAL A 125 -2.46 8.02 16.53
CA VAL A 125 -1.97 7.71 15.18
C VAL A 125 -1.71 6.21 15.06
N TRP A 126 -1.07 5.62 16.06
CA TRP A 126 -0.77 4.19 16.09
C TRP A 126 -2.03 3.34 16.23
N LEU A 127 -2.98 3.76 17.08
CA LEU A 127 -4.26 3.10 17.25
C LEU A 127 -5.08 3.10 15.95
N LEU A 128 -5.17 4.25 15.28
CA LEU A 128 -5.88 4.37 14.01
C LEU A 128 -5.21 3.57 12.90
N ASN A 129 -3.87 3.53 12.85
CA ASN A 129 -3.16 2.69 11.88
C ASN A 129 -3.43 1.20 12.14
N ALA A 130 -3.43 0.76 13.40
CA ALA A 130 -3.78 -0.62 13.75
C ALA A 130 -5.23 -0.96 13.33
N PHE A 131 -6.17 -0.05 13.55
CA PHE A 131 -7.55 -0.20 13.09
C PHE A 131 -7.63 -0.33 11.55
N LEU A 132 -6.89 0.49 10.80
CA LEU A 132 -6.83 0.39 9.33
C LEU A 132 -6.27 -0.95 8.86
N ILE A 133 -5.27 -1.50 9.54
CA ILE A 133 -4.73 -2.85 9.24
C ILE A 133 -5.81 -3.92 9.45
N VAL A 134 -6.61 -3.83 10.51
CA VAL A 134 -7.72 -4.76 10.75
C VAL A 134 -8.75 -4.66 9.63
N VAL A 135 -9.16 -3.44 9.25
CA VAL A 135 -10.08 -3.21 8.13
C VAL A 135 -9.53 -3.81 6.84
N TYR A 136 -8.24 -3.57 6.55
CA TYR A 136 -7.56 -4.14 5.39
C TYR A 136 -7.64 -5.67 5.35
N GLN A 137 -7.36 -6.33 6.49
CA GLN A 137 -7.39 -7.77 6.59
C GLN A 137 -8.81 -8.34 6.42
N LEU A 138 -9.85 -7.63 6.89
CA LEU A 138 -11.24 -8.01 6.67
C LEU A 138 -11.60 -8.01 5.18
N PHE A 139 -11.16 -7.02 4.41
CA PHE A 139 -11.39 -6.98 2.96
C PHE A 139 -10.74 -8.17 2.23
N ILE A 140 -9.51 -8.55 2.62
CA ILE A 140 -8.84 -9.74 2.09
C ILE A 140 -9.64 -11.00 2.42
N PHE A 141 -10.08 -11.13 3.67
CA PHE A 141 -10.85 -12.28 4.13
C PHE A 141 -12.19 -12.41 3.40
N ILE A 142 -12.90 -11.29 3.18
CA ILE A 142 -14.17 -11.26 2.45
C ILE A 142 -13.98 -11.74 1.01
N GLU A 143 -12.99 -11.20 0.28
CA GLU A 143 -12.69 -11.65 -1.10
C GLU A 143 -12.39 -13.15 -1.15
N TRP A 144 -11.55 -13.63 -0.22
CA TRP A 144 -11.18 -15.03 -0.14
C TRP A 144 -12.40 -15.93 0.11
N ARG A 145 -13.27 -15.56 1.06
CA ARG A 145 -14.50 -16.31 1.36
C ARG A 145 -15.48 -16.32 0.20
N ILE A 146 -15.60 -15.24 -0.56
CA ILE A 146 -16.47 -15.17 -1.75
C ILE A 146 -15.94 -16.11 -2.84
N ARG A 147 -14.62 -16.08 -3.10
CA ARG A 147 -14.00 -16.94 -4.12
C ARG A 147 -14.04 -18.42 -3.75
N ALA A 148 -13.81 -18.74 -2.48
CA ALA A 148 -13.89 -20.12 -2.01
C ALA A 148 -15.28 -20.76 -2.25
N ARG A 149 -16.37 -19.97 -2.13
CA ARG A 149 -17.74 -20.45 -2.42
C ARG A 149 -18.03 -20.60 -3.91
N ARG A 150 -17.54 -19.68 -4.76
CA ARG A 150 -17.73 -19.82 -6.22
C ARG A 150 -17.02 -21.07 -6.75
N ASN A 151 -15.81 -21.32 -6.27
CA ASN A 151 -15.06 -22.51 -6.68
C ASN A 151 -15.76 -23.82 -6.31
N THR A 152 -16.62 -23.87 -5.29
CA THR A 152 -17.37 -25.08 -4.95
C THR A 152 -18.60 -25.28 -5.84
N GLU A 153 -19.20 -24.21 -6.36
CA GLU A 153 -20.37 -24.28 -7.25
C GLU A 153 -19.99 -24.74 -8.68
N ASP A 154 -18.75 -24.49 -9.14
CA ASP A 154 -18.27 -24.94 -10.46
C ASP A 154 -18.00 -26.46 -10.56
N TYR A 155 -18.05 -27.21 -9.45
CA TYR A 155 -17.83 -28.67 -9.41
C TYR A 155 -19.09 -29.50 -9.12
N GLU A 156 -20.24 -28.85 -8.89
CA GLU A 156 -21.56 -29.49 -8.73
C GLU A 156 -22.35 -29.46 -10.05
#